data_AF-A0A9D7Y4R8-F1
#
_entry.id   AF-A0A9D7Y4R8-F1
#
_cell.length_a   1.000
_cell.length_b   1.000
_cell.length_c   1.000
_cell.angle_alpha   90.00
_cell.angle_beta   90.00
_cell.angle_gamma   90.00
#
_symmetry.space_group_name_H-M   'P 1'
#
loop_
_entity.id
_entity.type
_entity.pdbx_description
1 polymer ?
#
loop_
_entity_poly.entity_id
_entity_poly.type
_entity_poly.pdbx_seq_one_letter_code
_entity_poly.pdbx_strand_id
1 'polypeptide(L)' 'MWKQSNPNQVWAIDITYIPMLHGYLYLTAVIDVHSRFISSWDISNTMDAT' A
#
# COMPACT_ATOMS: atom_id res chain seq x y z
N MET A 1 -5.10 -21.32 -4.99
CA MET A 1 -4.39 -20.05 -5.29
C MET A 1 -5.20 -19.32 -6.35
N TRP A 2 -5.76 -18.15 -6.04
CA TRP A 2 -6.55 -17.39 -7.01
C TRP A 2 -5.64 -16.89 -8.14
N LYS A 3 -5.97 -17.18 -9.39
CA LYS A 3 -5.20 -16.75 -10.57
C LYS A 3 -6.03 -15.71 -11.31
N GLN A 4 -5.63 -14.46 -11.22
CA GLN A 4 -6.34 -13.35 -11.86
C GLN A 4 -5.75 -13.15 -13.25
N SER A 5 -6.62 -13.17 -14.26
CA SER A 5 -6.22 -13.10 -15.67
C SER A 5 -6.06 -11.66 -16.19
N ASN A 6 -6.62 -10.67 -15.49
CA ASN A 6 -6.66 -9.27 -15.93
C ASN A 6 -6.29 -8.31 -14.77
N PRO A 7 -5.73 -7.13 -15.10
CA PRO A 7 -5.47 -6.07 -14.11
C PRO A 7 -6.76 -5.42 -13.59
N ASN A 8 -6.65 -4.70 -12.47
CA ASN A 8 -7.71 -3.91 -11.83
C ASN A 8 -8.93 -4.74 -11.38
N GLN A 9 -8.68 -5.96 -10.89
CA GLN A 9 -9.73 -6.87 -10.39
C GLN A 9 -9.62 -7.15 -8.90
N VAL A 10 -8.39 -7.22 -8.40
CA VAL A 10 -8.09 -7.48 -6.98
C VAL A 10 -6.88 -6.65 -6.59
N TRP A 11 -7.02 -5.94 -5.48
CA TRP A 11 -5.97 -5.13 -4.88
C TRP A 11 -5.54 -5.70 -3.54
N ALA A 12 -4.26 -5.56 -3.23
CA ALA A 12 -3.71 -5.72 -1.90
C ALA A 12 -3.37 -4.34 -1.33
N ILE A 13 -3.50 -4.20 -0.02
CA ILE A 13 -3.08 -2.99 0.71
C ILE A 13 -2.08 -3.40 1.79
N ASP A 14 -1.01 -2.64 1.92
CA ASP A 14 -0.03 -2.79 2.99
C ASP A 14 0.33 -1.40 3.55
N ILE A 15 0.62 -1.37 4.85
CA ILE A 15 1.09 -0.18 5.55
C ILE A 15 2.44 -0.54 6.19
N THR A 16 3.48 0.20 5.82
CA THR A 16 4.83 0.00 6.36
C THR A 16 5.36 1.29 6.97
N TYR A 17 6.17 1.13 8.01
CA TYR A 17 6.85 2.21 8.72
C TYR A 17 8.19 2.54 8.05
N ILE A 18 8.41 3.81 7.74
CA ILE A 18 9.70 4.32 7.26
C ILE A 18 10.40 5.01 8.44
N PRO A 19 11.55 4.50 8.92
CA PRO A 19 12.30 5.13 10.00
C PRO A 19 12.90 6.46 9.54
N MET A 20 12.73 7.50 10.37
CA MET A 20 13.26 8.85 10.14
C MET A 20 14.29 9.19 11.23
N LEU A 21 15.06 10.28 11.03
CA LEU A 21 15.98 10.78 12.07
C LEU A 21 15.25 11.03 13.41
N HIS A 22 14.00 11.45 13.34
CA HIS A 22 13.10 11.60 14.49
C HIS A 22 11.73 11.00 14.16
N GLY A 23 11.40 9.86 14.77
CA GLY A 23 10.10 9.20 14.60
C GLY A 23 9.99 8.34 13.34
N TYR A 24 8.76 8.17 12.85
CA TYR A 24 8.42 7.30 11.72
C TYR A 24 7.39 7.97 10.81
N LEU A 25 7.47 7.66 9.52
CA LEU A 25 6.41 7.93 8.54
C LEU A 25 5.66 6.64 8.23
N TYR A 26 4.36 6.76 8.00
CA TYR A 26 3.50 5.68 7.55
C TYR A 26 3.36 5.78 6.03
N LEU A 27 3.83 4.77 5.30
CA LEU A 27 3.58 4.61 3.88
C LEU A 27 2.46 3.60 3.69
N THR A 28 1.37 4.03 3.05
CA THR A 28 0.30 3.14 2.60
C THR A 28 0.43 2.93 1.10
N ALA A 29 0.39 1.68 0.64
CA ALA A 29 0.44 1.35 -0.78
C ALA A 29 -0.72 0.43 -1.17
N VAL A 30 -1.40 0.79 -2.27
CA VAL A 30 -2.41 -0.05 -2.92
C VAL A 30 -1.77 -0.70 -4.15
N ILE A 31 -1.69 -2.03 -4.14
CA ILE A 31 -0.99 -2.82 -5.16
C ILE A 31 -2.01 -3.64 -5.95
N ASP A 32 -2.02 -3.51 -7.27
CA ASP A 32 -2.80 -4.41 -8.13
C ASP A 32 -2.14 -5.79 -8.18
N VAL A 33 -2.90 -6.83 -7.81
CA VAL A 33 -2.35 -8.19 -7.61
C VAL A 33 -1.91 -8.83 -8.93
N HIS A 34 -2.54 -8.48 -10.04
CA HIS A 34 -2.22 -9.04 -11.35
C HIS A 34 -0.99 -8.36 -11.98
N SER A 35 -0.99 -7.03 -12.09
CA SER A 35 0.08 -6.25 -12.75
C SER A 35 1.29 -6.01 -11.86
N ARG A 36 1.16 -6.14 -10.54
CA ARG A 36 2.20 -5.81 -9.53
C ARG A 36 2.59 -4.33 -9.48
N PHE A 37 1.77 -3.45 -10.06
CA PHE A 37 1.98 -2.01 -9.98
C PHE A 37 1.28 -1.39 -8.78
N ILE A 38 1.88 -0.32 -8.26
CA ILE A 38 1.26 0.53 -7.24
C ILE A 38 0.22 1.40 -7.96
N SER A 39 -1.06 1.18 -7.64
CA SER A 39 -2.17 1.94 -8.21
C SER A 39 -2.37 3.28 -7.51
N SER A 40 -2.03 3.35 -6.22
CA SER A 40 -2.11 4.55 -5.38
C SER A 40 -1.23 4.39 -4.16
N TRP A 41 -0.76 5.50 -3.59
CA TRP A 41 0.03 5.53 -2.37
C TRP A 41 -0.19 6.84 -1.63
N ASP A 42 0.03 6.83 -0.32
CA ASP A 42 0.00 8.02 0.53
C ASP A 42 1.03 7.90 1.67
N ILE A 43 1.48 9.06 2.17
CA ILE A 43 2.42 9.17 3.28
C ILE A 43 1.81 10.05 4.37
N SER A 44 1.77 9.52 5.59
CA SER A 44 1.28 10.25 6.77
C SER A 44 2.27 10.23 7.93
N ASN A 45 2.22 11.26 8.77
CA ASN A 45 2.93 11.30 10.06
C ASN A 45 2.11 10.65 11.19
N THR A 46 0.81 10.43 10.98
CA THR A 46 -0.11 9.83 11.96
C THR A 46 -0.83 8.64 11.34
N MET A 47 -1.15 7.65 12.17
CA MET A 47 -2.00 6.53 11.77
C MET A 47 -3.35 6.71 12.45
N ASP A 48 -4.31 7.27 11.71
CA ASP A 48 -5.66 7.52 12.19
C ASP A 48 -6.63 6.54 11.51
N ALA A 49 -7.58 6.00 12.29
CA ALA A 49 -8.54 4.98 11.85
C ALA A 49 -10.00 5.44 11.96
N THR A 50 -10.22 6.76 11.95
CA THR A 50 -11.53 7.37 12.27
C THR A 50 -12.47 7.37 11.08
#